data_AF-A0A285J8R7-F1
#
_entry.id   AF-A0A285J8R7-F1
#
_cell.length_a   1.000
_cell.length_b   1.000
_cell.length_c   1.000
_cell.angle_alpha   90.00
_cell.angle_beta   90.00
_cell.angle_gamma   90.00
#
_symmetry.space_group_name_H-M   'P 1'
#
loop_
_entity.id
_entity.type
_entity.pdbx_description
1 polymer ?
#
loop_
_entity_poly.entity_id
_entity_poly.type
_entity_poly.pdbx_seq_one_letter_code
_entity_poly.pdbx_strand_id
1 'polypeptide(L)'
;MTTEATLRDALAAEAEALGVPQDPWSGFTRREKAHKRNRRIRIGVVAAAIVAAVGVQTGLVPLPGWAPGIAIAGRETALAKSALRGSLANDTAWLDGMRGAIKDVEDPGELWKIKDRSQIRFLYAGDVPGHRLALALVPLRFGFLTDETLMWYRGDPGATPAEMYEDARTDGGEQVAIFKQGRTDAPGALVVVAPSGSTVAVSNGFTYSAAGRVEHAAPQTAMPGSGLAEFILPAAPFDPGTTVTVTDPHHREIYNGPAYGGWSGKAGPNTQEISEQVLTDALGERSFDRLTMRRWIESALGDARLPAQGTTVKIRWTGTVNGQPAALLTIQPKGGGVLAYAFHGGANTYREDLRLLLPAAGAGERPIAWRMRAEGKDDRTDQVVVVGPPGTARLSLGGVPDAAGAAFTTLPTSGDATVTAYAADGSVIGATPVPPFETDSGGLPGDDLKTRIVE
;
A
#
# COMPACT_ATOMS: atom_id res chain seq x y z
N MET A 1 -22.51 16.95 45.93
CA MET A 1 -22.47 16.89 44.47
C MET A 1 -21.00 16.94 44.08
N THR A 2 -20.47 15.90 43.43
CA THR A 2 -19.04 15.77 43.10
C THR A 2 -18.75 16.49 41.78
N THR A 3 -17.57 17.11 41.67
CA THR A 3 -17.09 17.86 40.50
C THR A 3 -17.13 17.05 39.20
N GLU A 4 -17.04 15.73 39.31
CA GLU A 4 -17.14 14.76 38.23
C GLU A 4 -18.55 14.69 37.61
N ALA A 5 -19.60 14.80 38.44
CA ALA A 5 -20.99 14.81 37.95
C ALA A 5 -21.27 16.08 37.15
N THR A 6 -20.80 17.23 37.65
CA THR A 6 -20.98 18.53 36.99
C THR A 6 -20.22 18.61 35.66
N LEU A 7 -19.03 18.00 35.56
CA LEU A 7 -18.26 17.96 34.31
C LEU A 7 -18.91 17.04 33.26
N ARG A 8 -19.48 15.92 33.72
CA ARG A 8 -20.17 14.96 32.84
C ARG A 8 -21.43 15.58 32.22
N ASP A 9 -22.19 16.32 33.02
CA ASP A 9 -23.43 16.94 32.58
C ASP A 9 -23.16 18.14 31.64
N ALA A 10 -22.09 18.91 31.90
CA ALA A 10 -21.66 19.99 31.00
C ALA A 10 -21.20 19.48 29.63
N LEU A 11 -20.42 18.38 29.59
CA LEU A 11 -19.95 17.78 28.34
C LEU A 11 -21.08 17.14 27.52
N ALA A 12 -22.12 16.62 28.19
CA ALA A 12 -23.29 16.07 27.51
C ALA A 12 -24.12 17.17 26.85
N ALA A 13 -24.31 18.31 27.52
CA ALA A 13 -25.04 19.46 26.99
C ALA A 13 -24.31 20.11 25.79
N GLU A 14 -22.98 20.21 25.84
CA GLU A 14 -22.17 20.77 24.74
C GLU A 14 -22.20 19.89 23.48
N ALA A 15 -22.24 18.57 23.67
CA ALA A 15 -22.32 17.61 22.56
C ALA A 15 -23.70 17.60 21.87
N GLU A 16 -24.75 17.99 22.58
CA GLU A 16 -26.11 18.08 22.05
C GLU A 16 -26.36 19.40 21.29
N ALA A 17 -25.63 20.47 21.65
CA ALA A 17 -25.68 21.76 20.96
C ALA A 17 -24.96 21.77 19.59
N LEU A 18 -24.00 20.86 19.37
CA LEU A 18 -23.25 20.71 18.12
C LEU A 18 -24.01 19.80 17.14
N GLY A 19 -25.12 20.29 16.59
CA GLY A 19 -25.89 19.59 15.57
C GLY A 19 -25.02 19.09 14.39
N VAL A 20 -25.11 17.80 14.07
CA VAL A 20 -24.31 17.13 13.04
C VAL A 20 -24.90 17.41 11.65
N PRO A 21 -24.16 18.05 10.72
CA PRO A 21 -24.60 18.16 9.32
C PRO A 21 -24.73 16.77 8.69
N GLN A 22 -25.72 16.58 7.79
CA GLN A 22 -25.85 15.32 7.06
C GLN A 22 -24.59 15.05 6.21
N ASP A 23 -23.97 13.90 6.47
CA ASP A 23 -22.74 13.40 5.85
C ASP A 23 -22.98 12.89 4.41
N PRO A 24 -22.27 13.42 3.40
CA PRO A 24 -22.41 13.00 2.00
C PRO A 24 -21.82 11.61 1.69
N TRP A 25 -21.20 10.89 2.64
CA TRP A 25 -20.58 9.59 2.42
C TRP A 25 -21.06 8.47 3.36
N SER A 26 -22.37 8.18 3.28
CA SER A 26 -23.07 7.16 4.09
C SER A 26 -22.44 5.75 4.10
N GLY A 27 -21.68 5.36 3.07
CA GLY A 27 -21.00 4.06 2.97
C GLY A 27 -19.68 3.95 3.76
N PHE A 28 -18.99 5.07 4.01
CA PHE A 28 -17.78 5.12 4.82
C PHE A 28 -18.13 5.25 6.31
N THR A 29 -19.11 6.11 6.64
CA THR A 29 -19.66 6.18 8.00
C THR A 29 -20.31 4.87 8.44
N ARG A 30 -20.89 4.05 7.55
CA ARG A 30 -21.40 2.71 7.93
C ARG A 30 -20.27 1.74 8.32
N ARG A 31 -19.11 1.81 7.64
CA ARG A 31 -17.91 1.00 7.94
C ARG A 31 -17.18 1.51 9.19
N GLU A 32 -17.07 2.82 9.35
CA GLU A 32 -16.42 3.44 10.51
C GLU A 32 -17.31 3.40 11.76
N LYS A 33 -18.65 3.52 11.66
CA LYS A 33 -19.58 3.23 12.78
C LYS A 33 -19.54 1.75 13.14
N ALA A 34 -19.44 0.82 12.17
CA ALA A 34 -19.30 -0.60 12.50
C ALA A 34 -18.00 -0.88 13.25
N HIS A 35 -16.89 -0.25 12.83
CA HIS A 35 -15.58 -0.41 13.46
C HIS A 35 -15.50 0.29 14.84
N LYS A 36 -15.99 1.53 14.97
CA LYS A 36 -16.04 2.29 16.24
C LYS A 36 -17.08 1.74 17.22
N ARG A 37 -18.22 1.22 16.75
CA ARG A 37 -19.22 0.51 17.59
C ARG A 37 -18.69 -0.83 18.08
N ASN A 38 -17.97 -1.59 17.24
CA ASN A 38 -17.28 -2.81 17.68
C ASN A 38 -16.19 -2.52 18.72
N ARG A 39 -15.49 -1.37 18.63
CA ARG A 39 -14.50 -0.96 19.63
C ARG A 39 -15.14 -0.50 20.95
N ARG A 40 -16.25 0.23 20.93
CA ARG A 40 -16.95 0.71 22.14
C ARG A 40 -17.76 -0.39 22.86
N ILE A 41 -18.31 -1.36 22.13
CA ILE A 41 -18.95 -2.54 22.75
C ILE A 41 -17.88 -3.45 23.40
N ARG A 42 -16.65 -3.49 22.88
CA ARG A 42 -15.53 -4.27 23.44
C ARG A 42 -14.94 -3.72 24.75
N ILE A 43 -15.09 -2.43 25.07
CA ILE A 43 -14.65 -1.88 26.37
C ILE A 43 -15.67 -2.20 27.49
N GLY A 44 -16.95 -2.40 27.16
CA GLY A 44 -18.00 -2.74 28.14
C GLY A 44 -18.02 -4.21 28.58
N VAL A 45 -17.50 -5.14 27.77
CA VAL A 45 -17.51 -6.59 28.07
C VAL A 45 -16.27 -7.03 28.87
N VAL A 46 -15.21 -6.24 28.89
CA VAL A 46 -13.99 -6.52 29.66
C VAL A 46 -14.20 -6.36 31.17
N ALA A 47 -15.20 -5.59 31.62
CA ALA A 47 -15.46 -5.41 33.05
C ALA A 47 -16.14 -6.62 33.74
N ALA A 48 -16.83 -7.50 32.99
CA ALA A 48 -17.57 -8.62 33.58
C ALA A 48 -16.76 -9.93 33.67
N ALA A 49 -15.65 -10.06 32.94
CA ALA A 49 -14.81 -11.27 32.94
C ALA A 49 -13.55 -11.15 33.81
N ILE A 50 -13.23 -9.96 34.35
CA ILE A 50 -12.01 -9.72 35.14
C ILE A 50 -12.11 -10.29 36.58
N VAL A 51 -13.31 -10.58 37.09
CA VAL A 51 -13.44 -11.12 38.46
C VAL A 51 -13.12 -12.63 38.55
N ALA A 52 -13.04 -13.35 37.42
CA ALA A 52 -12.85 -14.81 37.43
C ALA A 52 -11.46 -15.31 36.97
N ALA A 53 -10.53 -14.46 36.53
CA ALA A 53 -9.32 -14.95 35.84
C ALA A 53 -8.02 -14.18 36.16
N VAL A 54 -7.75 -13.86 37.42
CA VAL A 54 -6.45 -13.30 37.86
C VAL A 54 -5.32 -14.36 37.87
N GLY A 55 -5.58 -15.62 37.48
CA GLY A 55 -4.57 -16.70 37.45
C GLY A 55 -3.97 -17.07 36.09
N VAL A 56 -4.44 -16.50 34.97
CA VAL A 56 -4.15 -17.04 33.61
C VAL A 56 -3.13 -16.20 32.82
N GLN A 57 -2.79 -14.99 33.25
CA GLN A 57 -1.87 -14.10 32.54
C GLN A 57 -0.39 -14.50 32.58
N THR A 58 -0.02 -15.59 33.28
CA THR A 58 1.38 -16.05 33.40
C THR A 58 1.68 -17.39 32.71
N GLY A 59 0.75 -17.96 31.91
CA GLY A 59 1.07 -19.08 31.02
C GLY A 59 1.41 -20.42 31.69
N LEU A 60 1.09 -20.60 32.98
CA LEU A 60 1.44 -21.81 33.74
C LEU A 60 0.40 -22.95 33.68
N VAL A 61 -0.78 -22.75 33.07
CA VAL A 61 -1.78 -23.80 32.88
C VAL A 61 -2.28 -23.79 31.44
N PRO A 62 -2.01 -24.84 30.63
CA PRO A 62 -2.58 -24.95 29.30
C PRO A 62 -4.11 -25.09 29.41
N LEU A 63 -4.84 -24.17 28.78
CA LEU A 63 -6.30 -24.29 28.65
C LEU A 63 -6.62 -25.53 27.80
N PRO A 64 -7.56 -26.38 28.24
CA PRO A 64 -7.92 -27.57 27.50
C PRO A 64 -8.63 -27.20 26.17
N GLY A 65 -8.48 -28.05 25.15
CA GLY A 65 -8.95 -27.79 23.77
C GLY A 65 -10.47 -27.60 23.58
N TRP A 66 -11.28 -27.75 24.64
CA TRP A 66 -12.74 -27.67 24.59
C TRP A 66 -13.32 -26.33 25.09
N ALA A 67 -12.50 -25.38 25.54
CA ALA A 67 -13.00 -24.08 26.01
C ALA A 67 -13.59 -23.25 24.85
N PRO A 68 -14.81 -22.68 24.98
CA PRO A 68 -15.43 -21.90 23.92
C PRO A 68 -14.64 -20.62 23.66
N GLY A 69 -14.13 -20.47 22.45
CA GLY A 69 -13.49 -19.23 21.99
C GLY A 69 -14.53 -18.18 21.60
N ILE A 70 -14.22 -16.92 21.88
CA ILE A 70 -14.88 -15.74 21.34
C ILE A 70 -14.30 -15.53 19.94
N ALA A 71 -15.07 -15.88 18.91
CA ALA A 71 -14.70 -15.57 17.54
C ALA A 71 -14.57 -14.05 17.36
N ILE A 72 -13.41 -13.61 16.88
CA ILE A 72 -13.34 -12.34 16.18
C ILE A 72 -14.14 -12.61 14.91
N ALA A 73 -15.35 -12.08 14.82
CA ALA A 73 -16.27 -12.38 13.73
C ALA A 73 -15.71 -11.86 12.38
N GLY A 74 -14.85 -12.65 11.74
CA GLY A 74 -14.56 -12.59 10.32
C GLY A 74 -15.79 -13.09 9.56
N ARG A 75 -16.14 -12.42 8.46
CA ARG A 75 -17.17 -12.94 7.56
C ARG A 75 -16.52 -14.04 6.73
N GLU A 76 -17.07 -15.24 6.78
CA GLU A 76 -16.69 -16.32 5.87
C GLU A 76 -16.87 -15.85 4.41
N THR A 77 -15.78 -15.82 3.64
CA THR A 77 -15.76 -15.25 2.29
C THR A 77 -16.14 -16.27 1.22
N ALA A 78 -16.46 -15.79 0.01
CA ALA A 78 -16.65 -16.66 -1.15
C ALA A 78 -15.36 -17.41 -1.52
N LEU A 79 -14.19 -16.79 -1.30
CA LEU A 79 -12.89 -17.42 -1.48
C LEU A 79 -12.70 -18.55 -0.46
N ALA A 80 -12.99 -18.31 0.82
CA ALA A 80 -12.93 -19.32 1.86
C ALA A 80 -13.84 -20.53 1.57
N LYS A 81 -14.91 -20.38 0.78
CA LYS A 81 -15.82 -21.47 0.37
C LYS A 81 -15.39 -22.20 -0.91
N SER A 82 -14.37 -21.70 -1.58
CA SER A 82 -13.96 -22.25 -2.88
C SER A 82 -13.32 -23.63 -2.73
N ALA A 83 -13.43 -24.43 -3.79
CA ALA A 83 -12.79 -25.73 -3.86
C ALA A 83 -11.27 -25.59 -3.99
N LEU A 84 -10.54 -26.61 -3.49
CA LEU A 84 -9.11 -26.76 -3.71
C LEU A 84 -8.82 -26.89 -5.21
N ARG A 85 -7.80 -26.18 -5.68
CA ARG A 85 -7.35 -26.15 -7.08
C ARG A 85 -5.83 -26.24 -7.16
N GLY A 86 -5.30 -26.40 -8.37
CA GLY A 86 -3.86 -26.56 -8.65
C GLY A 86 -3.46 -28.02 -8.89
N SER A 87 -2.23 -28.25 -9.35
CA SER A 87 -1.76 -29.57 -9.78
C SER A 87 -1.66 -30.61 -8.66
N LEU A 88 -1.59 -30.19 -7.39
CA LEU A 88 -1.53 -31.06 -6.21
C LEU A 88 -2.89 -31.22 -5.52
N ALA A 89 -3.97 -30.73 -6.12
CA ALA A 89 -5.31 -30.76 -5.50
C ALA A 89 -5.80 -32.18 -5.14
N ASN A 90 -5.31 -33.20 -5.85
CA ASN A 90 -5.68 -34.61 -5.63
C ASN A 90 -4.63 -35.40 -4.83
N ASP A 91 -3.51 -34.79 -4.43
CA ASP A 91 -2.46 -35.46 -3.65
C ASP A 91 -2.81 -35.40 -2.15
N THR A 92 -3.69 -36.31 -1.72
CA THR A 92 -4.16 -36.35 -0.33
C THR A 92 -3.04 -36.61 0.66
N ALA A 93 -2.06 -37.45 0.32
CA ALA A 93 -0.93 -37.76 1.19
C ALA A 93 -0.06 -36.52 1.44
N TRP A 94 0.22 -35.74 0.39
CA TRP A 94 0.97 -34.49 0.51
C TRP A 94 0.18 -33.45 1.30
N LEU A 95 -1.12 -33.28 1.03
CA LEU A 95 -1.99 -32.32 1.73
C LEU A 95 -2.13 -32.67 3.23
N ASP A 96 -2.29 -33.95 3.56
CA ASP A 96 -2.34 -34.42 4.95
C ASP A 96 -1.01 -34.15 5.67
N GLY A 97 0.11 -34.45 5.02
CA GLY A 97 1.44 -34.10 5.52
C GLY A 97 1.59 -32.59 5.74
N MET A 98 1.06 -31.77 4.83
CA MET A 98 1.10 -30.30 4.93
C MET A 98 0.30 -29.78 6.13
N ARG A 99 -0.89 -30.33 6.39
CA ARG A 99 -1.64 -29.97 7.63
C ARG A 99 -0.86 -30.30 8.90
N GLY A 100 -0.05 -31.36 8.87
CA GLY A 100 0.86 -31.73 9.96
C GLY A 100 2.06 -30.78 10.09
N ALA A 101 2.59 -30.27 8.98
CA ALA A 101 3.79 -29.44 8.93
C ALA A 101 3.57 -27.97 9.29
N ILE A 102 2.36 -27.43 9.08
CA ILE A 102 1.98 -26.04 9.44
C ILE A 102 2.28 -25.79 10.93
N LYS A 103 2.97 -24.71 11.26
CA LYS A 103 3.36 -24.39 12.65
C LYS A 103 2.41 -23.38 13.28
N ASP A 104 2.45 -23.28 14.61
CA ASP A 104 1.83 -22.15 15.30
C ASP A 104 2.50 -20.85 14.85
N VAL A 105 1.76 -19.75 14.88
CA VAL A 105 2.20 -18.45 14.36
C VAL A 105 2.73 -17.61 15.52
N GLU A 106 3.99 -17.20 15.41
CA GLU A 106 4.62 -16.28 16.35
C GLU A 106 4.56 -14.85 15.81
N ASP A 107 3.89 -13.97 16.54
CA ASP A 107 3.93 -12.52 16.35
C ASP A 107 4.64 -11.87 17.54
N PRO A 108 5.23 -10.68 17.40
CA PRO A 108 5.94 -10.02 18.49
C PRO A 108 5.06 -9.85 19.75
N GLY A 109 5.26 -10.72 20.75
CA GLY A 109 4.49 -10.75 21.99
C GLY A 109 3.20 -11.59 21.98
N GLU A 110 2.85 -12.24 20.86
CA GLU A 110 1.63 -13.05 20.71
C GLU A 110 1.94 -14.41 20.06
N LEU A 111 1.51 -15.51 20.68
CA LEU A 111 1.60 -16.85 20.09
C LEU A 111 0.22 -17.34 19.68
N TRP A 112 -0.08 -17.24 18.40
CA TRP A 112 -1.32 -17.70 17.78
C TRP A 112 -1.21 -19.20 17.50
N LYS A 113 -1.95 -19.99 18.27
CA LYS A 113 -1.97 -21.45 18.11
C LYS A 113 -2.95 -21.85 17.04
N ILE A 114 -2.65 -22.92 16.31
CA ILE A 114 -3.64 -23.56 15.44
C ILE A 114 -4.74 -24.12 16.34
N LYS A 115 -5.99 -23.72 16.08
CA LYS A 115 -7.16 -24.17 16.85
C LYS A 115 -7.42 -25.66 16.64
N ASP A 116 -7.51 -26.07 15.38
CA ASP A 116 -7.72 -27.44 14.95
C ASP A 116 -7.09 -27.67 13.57
N ARG A 117 -6.11 -28.58 13.50
CA ARG A 117 -5.40 -28.89 12.26
C ARG A 117 -6.28 -29.59 11.23
N SER A 118 -7.32 -30.32 11.66
CA SER A 118 -8.26 -30.98 10.75
C SER A 118 -9.14 -29.98 10.01
N GLN A 119 -9.29 -28.76 10.55
CA GLN A 119 -10.06 -27.67 9.96
C GLN A 119 -9.20 -26.79 9.03
N ILE A 120 -7.91 -27.10 8.84
CA ILE A 120 -7.08 -26.42 7.84
C ILE A 120 -7.60 -26.82 6.45
N ARG A 121 -7.98 -25.80 5.67
CA ARG A 121 -8.49 -25.97 4.31
C ARG A 121 -7.49 -25.40 3.33
N PHE A 122 -7.10 -26.20 2.34
CA PHE A 122 -6.30 -25.69 1.22
C PHE A 122 -7.24 -25.14 0.14
N LEU A 123 -6.94 -23.94 -0.32
CA LEU A 123 -7.64 -23.29 -1.44
C LEU A 123 -6.87 -23.44 -2.75
N TYR A 124 -5.55 -23.64 -2.65
CA TYR A 124 -4.66 -23.91 -3.76
C TYR A 124 -3.50 -24.80 -3.31
N ALA A 125 -3.09 -25.74 -4.14
CA ALA A 125 -1.85 -26.50 -3.99
C ALA A 125 -1.34 -26.91 -5.38
N GLY A 126 -0.12 -26.52 -5.73
CA GLY A 126 0.40 -26.76 -7.06
C GLY A 126 1.88 -26.47 -7.23
N ASP A 127 2.43 -27.03 -8.30
CA ASP A 127 3.77 -26.74 -8.80
C ASP A 127 3.67 -25.69 -9.92
N VAL A 128 4.37 -24.58 -9.74
CA VAL A 128 4.52 -23.49 -10.73
C VAL A 128 6.01 -23.31 -11.05
N PRO A 129 6.40 -22.56 -12.09
CA PRO A 129 7.81 -22.38 -12.42
C PRO A 129 8.64 -21.93 -11.21
N GLY A 130 9.61 -22.77 -10.83
CA GLY A 130 10.54 -22.51 -9.74
C GLY A 130 10.01 -22.74 -8.33
N HIS A 131 8.73 -23.07 -8.13
CA HIS A 131 8.14 -23.16 -6.79
C HIS A 131 7.08 -24.26 -6.67
N ARG A 132 7.07 -24.93 -5.52
CA ARG A 132 5.89 -25.62 -5.00
C ARG A 132 5.16 -24.69 -4.04
N LEU A 133 3.85 -24.57 -4.19
CA LEU A 133 3.05 -23.60 -3.46
C LEU A 133 1.80 -24.25 -2.86
N ALA A 134 1.39 -23.74 -1.69
CA ALA A 134 0.08 -24.00 -1.11
C ALA A 134 -0.50 -22.75 -0.46
N LEU A 135 -1.81 -22.54 -0.63
CA LEU A 135 -2.58 -21.54 0.08
C LEU A 135 -3.50 -22.24 1.06
N ALA A 136 -3.29 -22.01 2.35
CA ALA A 136 -4.08 -22.59 3.43
C ALA A 136 -4.91 -21.52 4.14
N LEU A 137 -6.19 -21.80 4.38
CA LEU A 137 -7.01 -21.12 5.36
C LEU A 137 -6.81 -21.82 6.70
N VAL A 138 -6.14 -21.14 7.63
CA VAL A 138 -5.72 -21.70 8.92
C VAL A 138 -6.55 -21.09 10.04
N PRO A 139 -7.25 -21.91 10.84
CA PRO A 139 -7.98 -21.43 12.01
C PRO A 139 -7.00 -21.25 13.18
N LEU A 140 -6.79 -19.99 13.57
CA LEU A 140 -5.89 -19.60 14.65
C LEU A 140 -6.67 -19.26 15.93
N ARG A 141 -5.97 -19.32 17.07
CA ARG A 141 -6.47 -18.89 18.36
C ARG A 141 -5.39 -18.26 19.23
N PHE A 142 -5.77 -17.23 19.97
CA PHE A 142 -4.96 -16.61 21.02
C PHE A 142 -5.79 -16.46 22.29
N GLY A 143 -5.53 -17.32 23.28
CA GLY A 143 -6.39 -17.44 24.47
C GLY A 143 -7.82 -17.83 24.08
N PHE A 144 -8.79 -16.93 24.32
CA PHE A 144 -10.18 -17.10 23.91
C PHE A 144 -10.47 -16.52 22.52
N LEU A 145 -9.58 -15.72 21.93
CA LEU A 145 -9.81 -15.15 20.60
C LEU A 145 -9.56 -16.22 19.53
N THR A 146 -10.43 -16.29 18.52
CA THR A 146 -10.19 -17.11 17.33
C THR A 146 -10.28 -16.28 16.08
N ASP A 147 -9.46 -16.62 15.09
CA ASP A 147 -9.39 -15.97 13.79
C ASP A 147 -9.14 -16.98 12.67
N GLU A 148 -9.38 -16.61 11.42
CA GLU A 148 -9.00 -17.37 10.24
C GLU A 148 -8.02 -16.55 9.40
N THR A 149 -6.92 -17.17 8.98
CA THR A 149 -5.85 -16.50 8.24
C THR A 149 -5.55 -17.26 6.95
N LEU A 150 -5.41 -16.53 5.85
CA LEU A 150 -4.89 -17.08 4.60
C LEU A 150 -3.37 -17.05 4.65
N MET A 151 -2.74 -18.20 4.48
CA MET A 151 -1.29 -18.38 4.58
C MET A 151 -0.75 -19.03 3.31
N TRP A 152 0.20 -18.36 2.67
CA TRP A 152 0.98 -18.90 1.57
C TRP A 152 2.18 -19.66 2.12
N TYR A 153 2.34 -20.88 1.62
CA TYR A 153 3.50 -21.72 1.86
C TYR A 153 4.25 -21.94 0.55
N ARG A 154 5.57 -21.85 0.62
CA ARG A 154 6.48 -21.99 -0.50
C ARG A 154 7.56 -23.02 -0.20
N GLY A 155 7.93 -23.77 -1.23
CA GLY A 155 9.09 -24.65 -1.25
C GLY A 155 9.67 -24.72 -2.65
N ASP A 156 10.80 -25.39 -2.78
CA ASP A 156 11.38 -25.71 -4.09
C ASP A 156 10.48 -26.69 -4.87
N PRO A 157 10.61 -26.78 -6.21
CA PRO A 157 9.86 -27.75 -6.99
C PRO A 157 10.04 -29.17 -6.45
N GLY A 158 8.94 -29.88 -6.19
CA GLY A 158 8.99 -31.23 -5.61
C GLY A 158 9.08 -31.28 -4.07
N ALA A 159 9.13 -30.15 -3.37
CA ALA A 159 9.27 -30.11 -1.91
C ALA A 159 8.22 -30.98 -1.18
N THR A 160 8.70 -31.71 -0.18
CA THR A 160 7.86 -32.40 0.78
C THR A 160 7.20 -31.40 1.73
N PRO A 161 6.12 -31.78 2.43
CA PRO A 161 5.46 -30.88 3.38
C PRO A 161 6.36 -30.28 4.45
N ALA A 162 7.39 -31.01 4.90
CA ALA A 162 8.33 -30.55 5.92
C ALA A 162 9.35 -29.52 5.39
N GLU A 163 9.53 -29.46 4.08
CA GLU A 163 10.44 -28.52 3.40
C GLU A 163 9.74 -27.22 3.00
N MET A 164 8.40 -27.16 3.11
CA MET A 164 7.61 -25.96 2.88
C MET A 164 7.77 -24.97 4.05
N TYR A 165 7.90 -23.68 3.75
CA TYR A 165 7.94 -22.60 4.74
C TYR A 165 6.86 -21.56 4.46
N GLU A 166 6.43 -20.84 5.50
CA GLU A 166 5.50 -19.72 5.37
C GLU A 166 6.18 -18.58 4.62
N ASP A 167 5.50 -18.06 3.59
CA ASP A 167 6.01 -16.97 2.75
C ASP A 167 5.26 -15.65 2.99
N ALA A 168 3.93 -15.72 3.09
CA ALA A 168 3.08 -14.56 3.32
C ALA A 168 1.78 -14.95 4.03
N ARG A 169 1.17 -13.99 4.72
CA ARG A 169 -0.12 -14.14 5.41
C ARG A 169 -1.02 -12.94 5.14
N THR A 170 -2.33 -13.18 5.04
CA THR A 170 -3.36 -12.15 4.93
C THR A 170 -4.60 -12.55 5.75
N ASP A 171 -5.47 -11.59 6.04
CA ASP A 171 -6.74 -11.83 6.73
C ASP A 171 -7.59 -12.88 5.98
N GLY A 172 -8.28 -13.77 6.71
CA GLY A 172 -9.17 -14.78 6.10
C GLY A 172 -10.40 -14.19 5.40
N GLY A 173 -10.70 -12.92 5.69
CA GLY A 173 -11.73 -12.08 5.09
C GLY A 173 -11.40 -11.55 3.68
N GLU A 174 -10.22 -11.85 3.14
CA GLU A 174 -9.86 -11.45 1.77
C GLU A 174 -10.68 -12.19 0.71
N GLN A 175 -11.03 -11.48 -0.37
CA GLN A 175 -11.77 -12.05 -1.51
C GLN A 175 -10.85 -12.67 -2.56
N VAL A 176 -9.59 -12.24 -2.61
CA VAL A 176 -8.60 -12.70 -3.58
C VAL A 176 -7.27 -12.88 -2.84
N ALA A 177 -6.63 -14.02 -3.03
CA ALA A 177 -5.27 -14.27 -2.56
C ALA A 177 -4.30 -14.26 -3.74
N ILE A 178 -3.22 -13.50 -3.61
CA ILE A 178 -2.23 -13.33 -4.67
C ILE A 178 -0.87 -13.76 -4.12
N PHE A 179 -0.18 -14.62 -4.85
CA PHE A 179 1.23 -14.91 -4.66
C PHE A 179 1.99 -14.40 -5.87
N LYS A 180 3.07 -13.65 -5.65
CA LYS A 180 3.95 -13.17 -6.71
C LYS A 180 5.39 -13.33 -6.26
N GLN A 181 6.18 -14.01 -7.06
CA GLN A 181 7.62 -14.07 -6.90
C GLN A 181 8.26 -13.93 -8.27
N GLY A 182 8.81 -12.75 -8.53
CA GLY A 182 9.57 -12.49 -9.74
C GLY A 182 11.06 -12.69 -9.55
N ARG A 183 11.76 -12.74 -10.68
CA ARG A 183 13.21 -12.94 -10.69
C ARG A 183 13.92 -12.06 -11.70
N THR A 184 15.17 -11.70 -11.40
CA THR A 184 16.03 -10.93 -12.30
C THR A 184 16.72 -11.77 -13.37
N ASP A 185 16.94 -13.06 -13.09
CA ASP A 185 17.81 -13.94 -13.87
C ASP A 185 17.13 -15.21 -14.39
N ALA A 186 15.87 -15.42 -14.06
CA ALA A 186 15.06 -16.56 -14.49
C ALA A 186 13.58 -16.18 -14.50
N PRO A 187 12.69 -17.03 -15.06
CA PRO A 187 11.25 -16.84 -14.90
C PRO A 187 10.82 -16.94 -13.43
N GLY A 188 9.85 -16.13 -13.05
CA GLY A 188 9.12 -16.20 -11.79
C GLY A 188 7.68 -16.69 -11.97
N ALA A 189 6.87 -16.57 -10.93
CA ALA A 189 5.49 -17.01 -10.92
C ALA A 189 4.54 -15.98 -10.29
N LEU A 190 3.34 -15.89 -10.85
CA LEU A 190 2.18 -15.24 -10.26
C LEU A 190 1.06 -16.27 -10.15
N VAL A 191 0.50 -16.42 -8.95
CA VAL A 191 -0.70 -17.22 -8.71
C VAL A 191 -1.77 -16.33 -8.09
N VAL A 192 -2.95 -16.30 -8.71
CA VAL A 192 -4.13 -15.58 -8.18
C VAL A 192 -5.22 -16.59 -7.91
N VAL A 193 -5.70 -16.63 -6.67
CA VAL A 193 -6.78 -17.49 -6.22
C VAL A 193 -7.96 -16.61 -5.81
N ALA A 194 -9.02 -16.68 -6.60
CA ALA A 194 -10.27 -15.97 -6.45
C ALA A 194 -11.43 -16.96 -6.21
N PRO A 195 -12.65 -16.47 -5.91
CA PRO A 195 -13.81 -17.33 -5.75
C PRO A 195 -14.07 -18.16 -7.01
N SER A 196 -14.53 -19.40 -6.84
CA SER A 196 -15.00 -20.22 -7.97
C SER A 196 -16.07 -19.46 -8.77
N GLY A 197 -15.99 -19.52 -10.11
CA GLY A 197 -16.86 -18.75 -11.01
C GLY A 197 -16.31 -17.37 -11.39
N SER A 198 -15.28 -16.86 -10.70
CA SER A 198 -14.63 -15.61 -11.08
C SER A 198 -13.73 -15.75 -12.31
N THR A 199 -13.49 -14.61 -12.97
CA THR A 199 -12.51 -14.48 -14.06
C THR A 199 -11.37 -13.58 -13.60
N VAL A 200 -10.13 -14.03 -13.81
CA VAL A 200 -8.92 -13.28 -13.48
C VAL A 200 -8.27 -12.76 -14.75
N ALA A 201 -7.93 -11.48 -14.76
CA ALA A 201 -7.15 -10.82 -15.79
C ALA A 201 -5.89 -10.20 -15.17
N VAL A 202 -4.76 -10.36 -15.84
CA VAL A 202 -3.45 -9.91 -15.36
C VAL A 202 -2.77 -9.05 -16.41
N SER A 203 -2.42 -7.82 -16.06
CA SER A 203 -1.55 -6.98 -16.87
C SER A 203 -0.16 -7.00 -16.24
N ASN A 204 0.87 -7.31 -17.05
CA ASN A 204 2.24 -7.36 -16.59
C ASN A 204 3.09 -6.36 -17.37
N GLY A 205 3.49 -5.27 -16.73
CA GLY A 205 4.12 -4.15 -17.38
C GLY A 205 3.19 -2.96 -17.54
N PHE A 206 3.77 -1.78 -17.59
CA PHE A 206 3.07 -0.52 -17.81
C PHE A 206 4.00 0.49 -18.50
N THR A 207 3.41 1.59 -18.95
CA THR A 207 4.15 2.78 -19.41
C THR A 207 3.54 4.05 -18.85
N TYR A 208 4.38 5.04 -18.54
CA TYR A 208 3.93 6.40 -18.27
C TYR A 208 3.73 7.14 -19.58
N SER A 209 2.48 7.38 -19.97
CA SER A 209 2.15 8.13 -21.18
C SER A 209 2.52 9.61 -21.04
N ALA A 210 2.77 10.28 -22.17
CA ALA A 210 3.01 11.73 -22.22
C ALA A 210 1.82 12.55 -21.69
N ALA A 211 0.61 11.99 -21.68
CA ALA A 211 -0.60 12.61 -21.15
C ALA A 211 -0.71 12.56 -19.62
N GLY A 212 0.27 12.00 -18.91
CA GLY A 212 0.23 11.89 -17.45
C GLY A 212 -0.66 10.75 -16.95
N ARG A 213 -0.68 9.63 -17.67
CA ARG A 213 -1.43 8.41 -17.30
C ARG A 213 -0.53 7.20 -17.25
N VAL A 214 -0.83 6.28 -16.34
CA VAL A 214 -0.29 4.92 -16.36
C VAL A 214 -1.11 4.09 -17.34
N GLU A 215 -0.43 3.54 -18.34
CA GLU A 215 -1.00 2.65 -19.34
C GLU A 215 -0.48 1.24 -19.09
N HIS A 216 -1.33 0.40 -18.51
CA HIS A 216 -1.00 -1.01 -18.27
C HIS A 216 -0.97 -1.77 -19.59
N ALA A 217 -0.06 -2.75 -19.66
CA ALA A 217 -0.01 -3.67 -20.80
C ALA A 217 -1.35 -4.39 -20.98
N ALA A 218 -1.64 -4.85 -22.20
CA ALA A 218 -2.87 -5.57 -22.47
C ALA A 218 -3.00 -6.80 -21.53
N PRO A 219 -4.13 -6.97 -20.84
CA PRO A 219 -4.27 -8.03 -19.86
C PRO A 219 -4.33 -9.40 -20.52
N GLN A 220 -3.70 -10.38 -19.88
CA GLN A 220 -3.88 -11.79 -20.16
C GLN A 220 -5.00 -12.32 -19.25
N THR A 221 -6.06 -12.85 -19.86
CA THR A 221 -7.21 -13.40 -19.12
C THR A 221 -7.04 -14.91 -18.93
N ALA A 222 -7.10 -15.37 -17.70
CA ALA A 222 -7.15 -16.80 -17.39
C ALA A 222 -8.49 -17.40 -17.78
N MET A 223 -8.61 -18.74 -17.72
CA MET A 223 -9.84 -19.44 -18.06
C MET A 223 -11.04 -18.88 -17.26
N PRO A 224 -12.07 -18.32 -17.94
CA PRO A 224 -13.23 -17.76 -17.26
C PRO A 224 -13.92 -18.79 -16.35
N GLY A 225 -14.39 -18.35 -15.20
CA GLY A 225 -15.09 -19.19 -14.23
C GLY A 225 -14.19 -20.07 -13.35
N SER A 226 -12.89 -20.18 -13.64
CA SER A 226 -11.97 -20.97 -12.82
C SER A 226 -11.67 -20.34 -11.46
N GLY A 227 -11.72 -19.00 -11.39
CA GLY A 227 -11.20 -18.23 -10.25
C GLY A 227 -9.72 -18.51 -9.96
N LEU A 228 -8.96 -19.04 -10.92
CA LEU A 228 -7.55 -19.36 -10.76
C LEU A 228 -6.77 -18.82 -11.96
N ALA A 229 -5.65 -18.19 -11.67
CA ALA A 229 -4.68 -17.75 -12.66
C ALA A 229 -3.29 -18.17 -12.22
N GLU A 230 -2.58 -18.88 -13.08
CA GLU A 230 -1.16 -19.21 -12.92
C GLU A 230 -0.44 -18.61 -14.13
N PHE A 231 0.44 -17.64 -13.89
CA PHE A 231 1.20 -16.95 -14.94
C PHE A 231 2.69 -17.07 -14.70
N ILE A 232 3.42 -17.27 -15.79
CA ILE A 232 4.88 -17.18 -15.80
C ILE A 232 5.25 -15.71 -15.88
N LEU A 233 5.99 -15.22 -14.89
CA LEU A 233 6.54 -13.87 -14.94
C LEU A 233 7.89 -13.93 -15.66
N PRO A 234 8.09 -13.20 -16.76
CA PRO A 234 9.40 -13.11 -17.40
C PRO A 234 10.45 -12.56 -16.43
N ALA A 235 11.71 -12.93 -16.66
CA ALA A 235 12.82 -12.31 -15.95
C ALA A 235 12.85 -10.80 -16.26
N ALA A 236 12.98 -9.97 -15.23
CA ALA A 236 13.09 -8.51 -15.39
C ALA A 236 14.01 -7.93 -14.30
N PRO A 237 14.75 -6.84 -14.58
CA PRO A 237 15.72 -6.29 -13.63
C PRO A 237 15.09 -5.81 -12.32
N PHE A 238 13.80 -5.47 -12.33
CA PHE A 238 12.98 -5.11 -11.18
C PHE A 238 11.52 -5.45 -11.49
N ASP A 239 10.63 -5.32 -10.51
CA ASP A 239 9.20 -5.58 -10.68
C ASP A 239 8.61 -4.69 -11.80
N PRO A 240 8.11 -5.27 -12.91
CA PRO A 240 7.59 -4.51 -14.04
C PRO A 240 6.25 -3.82 -13.75
N GLY A 241 5.69 -3.93 -12.53
CA GLY A 241 4.36 -3.44 -12.21
C GLY A 241 3.30 -4.39 -12.76
N THR A 242 2.81 -5.28 -11.90
CA THR A 242 1.78 -6.26 -12.26
C THR A 242 0.46 -5.84 -11.63
N THR A 243 -0.59 -5.68 -12.43
CA THR A 243 -1.95 -5.43 -11.94
C THR A 243 -2.84 -6.63 -12.21
N VAL A 244 -3.76 -6.87 -11.28
CA VAL A 244 -4.70 -7.98 -11.31
C VAL A 244 -6.10 -7.40 -11.22
N THR A 245 -6.97 -7.84 -12.11
CA THR A 245 -8.40 -7.57 -12.06
C THR A 245 -9.14 -8.89 -11.93
N VAL A 246 -10.04 -8.97 -10.96
CA VAL A 246 -10.89 -10.13 -10.74
C VAL A 246 -12.34 -9.70 -10.83
N THR A 247 -13.10 -10.38 -11.67
CA THR A 247 -14.54 -10.19 -11.82
C THR A 247 -15.30 -11.41 -11.35
N ASP A 248 -16.45 -11.20 -10.69
CA ASP A 248 -17.35 -12.26 -10.28
C ASP A 248 -18.19 -12.81 -11.48
N PRO A 249 -18.97 -13.89 -11.30
CA PRO A 249 -19.84 -14.42 -12.36
C PRO A 249 -20.87 -13.44 -12.93
N HIS A 250 -21.12 -12.32 -12.23
CA HIS A 250 -22.03 -11.25 -12.67
C HIS A 250 -21.26 -10.07 -13.30
N HIS A 251 -19.99 -10.28 -13.66
CA HIS A 251 -19.10 -9.27 -14.24
C HIS A 251 -18.84 -8.05 -13.35
N ARG A 252 -19.02 -8.18 -12.03
CA ARG A 252 -18.67 -7.12 -11.09
C ARG A 252 -17.22 -7.29 -10.66
N GLU A 253 -16.48 -6.19 -10.67
CA GLU A 253 -15.13 -6.14 -10.14
C GLU A 253 -15.16 -6.40 -8.63
N ILE A 254 -14.46 -7.45 -8.20
CA ILE A 254 -14.28 -7.80 -6.79
C ILE A 254 -12.85 -7.54 -6.31
N TYR A 255 -11.92 -7.34 -7.25
CA TYR A 255 -10.57 -6.88 -6.99
C TYR A 255 -10.02 -6.18 -8.23
N ASN A 256 -9.35 -5.06 -8.03
CA ASN A 256 -8.54 -4.39 -9.04
C ASN A 256 -7.43 -3.64 -8.33
N GLY A 257 -6.18 -4.06 -8.58
CA GLY A 257 -5.05 -3.50 -7.89
C GLY A 257 -3.73 -4.21 -8.21
N PRO A 258 -2.64 -3.74 -7.63
CA PRO A 258 -1.31 -4.31 -7.82
C PRO A 258 -1.17 -5.69 -7.18
N ALA A 259 -0.51 -6.61 -7.88
CA ALA A 259 0.01 -7.83 -7.28
C ALA A 259 1.34 -7.54 -6.58
N TYR A 260 1.32 -7.58 -5.25
CA TYR A 260 2.52 -7.46 -4.42
C TYR A 260 3.24 -8.79 -4.29
N GLY A 261 4.56 -8.74 -4.14
CA GLY A 261 5.39 -9.91 -3.88
C GLY A 261 6.88 -9.64 -4.03
N GLY A 262 7.68 -10.67 -3.81
CA GLY A 262 9.14 -10.56 -3.84
C GLY A 262 9.70 -10.47 -5.25
N TRP A 263 10.82 -9.75 -5.39
CA TRP A 263 11.65 -9.75 -6.61
C TRP A 263 13.10 -10.03 -6.22
N SER A 264 13.72 -11.07 -6.79
CA SER A 264 15.05 -11.53 -6.37
C SER A 264 15.87 -12.14 -7.51
N GLY A 265 17.16 -12.41 -7.29
CA GLY A 265 18.01 -13.07 -8.27
C GLY A 265 19.47 -12.68 -8.09
N LYS A 266 20.36 -13.18 -8.95
CA LYS A 266 21.77 -12.77 -8.91
C LYS A 266 21.87 -11.24 -9.02
N ALA A 267 22.65 -10.65 -8.13
CA ALA A 267 22.92 -9.21 -8.13
C ALA A 267 23.55 -8.84 -9.48
N GLY A 268 22.73 -8.30 -10.38
CA GLY A 268 23.20 -7.57 -11.54
C GLY A 268 23.59 -6.14 -11.15
N PRO A 269 24.06 -5.33 -12.10
CA PRO A 269 24.20 -3.89 -11.87
C PRO A 269 22.85 -3.32 -11.42
N ASN A 270 22.86 -2.49 -10.38
CA ASN A 270 21.65 -1.83 -9.90
C ASN A 270 21.14 -0.88 -10.99
N THR A 271 20.10 -1.28 -11.71
CA THR A 271 19.57 -0.51 -12.85
C THR A 271 18.97 0.84 -12.45
N GLN A 272 18.72 1.06 -11.15
CA GLN A 272 18.20 2.29 -10.58
C GLN A 272 19.30 3.19 -9.99
N GLU A 273 20.56 2.73 -10.01
CA GLU A 273 21.70 3.52 -9.59
C GLU A 273 21.98 4.64 -10.59
N ILE A 274 22.04 5.88 -10.08
CA ILE A 274 22.38 7.05 -10.88
C ILE A 274 23.89 7.27 -10.91
N SER A 275 24.43 7.83 -11.99
CA SER A 275 25.84 8.25 -12.00
C SER A 275 26.06 9.53 -11.19
N GLU A 276 27.29 9.77 -10.72
CA GLU A 276 27.66 11.06 -10.11
C GLU A 276 27.43 12.25 -11.07
N GLN A 277 27.58 12.03 -12.39
CA GLN A 277 27.32 13.05 -13.39
C GLN A 277 25.84 13.45 -13.40
N VAL A 278 24.92 12.48 -13.44
CA VAL A 278 23.47 12.74 -13.39
C VAL A 278 23.09 13.51 -12.13
N LEU A 279 23.68 13.16 -10.98
CA LEU A 279 23.45 13.86 -9.72
C LEU A 279 23.96 15.30 -9.76
N THR A 280 25.17 15.53 -10.29
CA THR A 280 25.74 16.88 -10.45
C THR A 280 24.89 17.74 -11.38
N ASP A 281 24.48 17.21 -12.53
CA ASP A 281 23.66 17.92 -13.50
C ASP A 281 22.29 18.28 -12.93
N ALA A 282 21.67 17.37 -12.16
CA ALA A 282 20.36 17.60 -11.55
C ALA A 282 20.40 18.64 -10.43
N LEU A 283 21.45 18.65 -9.59
CA LEU A 283 21.64 19.63 -8.52
C LEU A 283 22.00 21.02 -9.05
N GLY A 284 22.85 21.08 -10.09
CA GLY A 284 23.43 22.33 -10.57
C GLY A 284 24.23 23.02 -9.46
N GLU A 285 23.98 24.31 -9.25
CA GLU A 285 24.67 25.13 -8.24
C GLU A 285 24.10 24.97 -6.82
N ARG A 286 23.05 24.15 -6.62
CA ARG A 286 22.37 24.01 -5.32
C ARG A 286 23.25 23.24 -4.33
N SER A 287 23.37 23.79 -3.13
CA SER A 287 23.99 23.07 -2.01
C SER A 287 22.99 22.09 -1.39
N PHE A 288 23.32 20.80 -1.43
CA PHE A 288 22.54 19.74 -0.80
C PHE A 288 23.43 18.52 -0.50
N ASP A 289 23.09 17.75 0.52
CA ASP A 289 23.81 16.51 0.84
C ASP A 289 23.67 15.49 -0.29
N ARG A 290 24.79 15.19 -0.98
CA ARG A 290 24.79 14.34 -2.19
C ARG A 290 24.33 12.92 -1.92
N LEU A 291 24.68 12.36 -0.75
CA LEU A 291 24.28 10.99 -0.39
C LEU A 291 22.76 10.92 -0.20
N THR A 292 22.18 11.89 0.49
CA THR A 292 20.74 12.01 0.73
C THR A 292 19.99 12.18 -0.59
N MET A 293 20.43 13.09 -1.46
CA MET A 293 19.80 13.29 -2.76
C MET A 293 19.87 12.04 -3.65
N ARG A 294 21.02 11.36 -3.67
CA ARG A 294 21.18 10.08 -4.38
C ARG A 294 20.17 9.06 -3.90
N ARG A 295 20.03 8.86 -2.59
CA ARG A 295 19.07 7.93 -2.00
C ARG A 295 17.63 8.28 -2.35
N TRP A 296 17.26 9.55 -2.36
CA TRP A 296 15.91 9.98 -2.72
C TRP A 296 15.61 9.78 -4.20
N ILE A 297 16.57 10.04 -5.09
CA ILE A 297 16.41 9.75 -6.52
C ILE A 297 16.29 8.24 -6.76
N GLU A 298 17.14 7.42 -6.12
CA GLU A 298 17.06 5.96 -6.19
C GLU A 298 15.72 5.45 -5.64
N SER A 299 15.21 6.04 -4.56
CA SER A 299 13.88 5.74 -4.01
C SER A 299 12.76 6.08 -5.00
N ALA A 300 12.81 7.25 -5.62
CA ALA A 300 11.81 7.68 -6.61
C ALA A 300 11.81 6.78 -7.86
N LEU A 301 12.99 6.37 -8.34
CA LEU A 301 13.14 5.39 -9.42
C LEU A 301 12.59 4.01 -9.00
N GLY A 302 12.90 3.60 -7.77
CA GLY A 302 12.36 2.42 -7.08
C GLY A 302 10.85 2.37 -7.11
N ASP A 303 10.22 3.39 -6.52
CA ASP A 303 8.77 3.56 -6.42
C ASP A 303 8.10 3.60 -7.81
N ALA A 304 8.63 4.39 -8.74
CA ALA A 304 8.12 4.48 -10.11
C ALA A 304 8.40 3.25 -10.98
N ARG A 305 9.13 2.25 -10.49
CA ARG A 305 9.62 1.09 -11.26
C ARG A 305 10.30 1.53 -12.57
N LEU A 306 11.19 2.52 -12.49
CA LEU A 306 11.94 3.03 -13.63
C LEU A 306 13.44 2.74 -13.47
N PRO A 307 14.15 2.43 -14.56
CA PRO A 307 15.61 2.42 -14.54
C PRO A 307 16.14 3.85 -14.52
N ALA A 308 17.35 4.05 -14.00
CA ALA A 308 18.06 5.32 -14.12
C ALA A 308 18.40 5.64 -15.59
N GLN A 309 18.80 4.63 -16.36
CA GLN A 309 19.08 4.78 -17.78
C GLN A 309 17.80 5.14 -18.55
N GLY A 310 17.84 6.24 -19.32
CA GLY A 310 16.69 6.70 -20.10
C GLY A 310 15.65 7.48 -19.28
N THR A 311 15.93 7.74 -18.01
CA THR A 311 15.11 8.59 -17.13
C THR A 311 15.85 9.89 -16.85
N THR A 312 15.23 11.03 -17.17
CA THR A 312 15.77 12.35 -16.83
C THR A 312 15.43 12.69 -15.39
N VAL A 313 16.40 13.20 -14.65
CA VAL A 313 16.24 13.67 -13.26
C VAL A 313 16.46 15.18 -13.21
N LYS A 314 15.58 15.91 -12.51
CA LYS A 314 15.73 17.35 -12.25
C LYS A 314 15.37 17.67 -10.81
N ILE A 315 16.12 18.58 -10.18
CA ILE A 315 15.77 19.12 -8.87
C ILE A 315 15.10 20.48 -9.06
N ARG A 316 13.82 20.57 -8.69
CA ARG A 316 13.01 21.80 -8.81
C ARG A 316 13.28 22.74 -7.64
N TRP A 317 13.45 22.18 -6.44
CA TRP A 317 13.65 22.95 -5.22
C TRP A 317 14.42 22.14 -4.18
N THR A 318 15.19 22.85 -3.37
CA THR A 318 15.85 22.35 -2.16
C THR A 318 15.66 23.36 -1.04
N GLY A 319 15.40 22.89 0.17
CA GLY A 319 15.24 23.77 1.33
C GLY A 319 15.10 22.94 2.60
N THR A 320 14.27 23.43 3.52
CA THR A 320 13.97 22.71 4.75
C THR A 320 12.47 22.64 5.01
N VAL A 321 12.05 21.54 5.62
CA VAL A 321 10.69 21.32 6.14
C VAL A 321 10.84 20.79 7.55
N ASN A 322 10.17 21.41 8.53
CA ASN A 322 10.29 21.05 9.95
C ASN A 322 11.74 20.98 10.46
N GLY A 323 12.61 21.84 9.93
CA GLY A 323 14.04 21.87 10.25
C GLY A 323 14.89 20.75 9.63
N GLN A 324 14.28 19.86 8.85
CA GLN A 324 14.98 18.79 8.13
C GLN A 324 15.25 19.21 6.67
N PRO A 325 16.34 18.72 6.05
CA PRO A 325 16.56 18.89 4.61
C PRO A 325 15.35 18.42 3.83
N ALA A 326 14.98 19.14 2.78
CA ALA A 326 13.86 18.81 1.92
C ALA A 326 14.16 19.13 0.46
N ALA A 327 13.52 18.40 -0.46
CA ALA A 327 13.63 18.65 -1.89
C ALA A 327 12.36 18.28 -2.64
N LEU A 328 12.12 19.00 -3.73
CA LEU A 328 11.18 18.62 -4.77
C LEU A 328 12.00 18.21 -6.00
N LEU A 329 11.94 16.94 -6.35
CA LEU A 329 12.58 16.39 -7.54
C LEU A 329 11.55 15.91 -8.55
N THR A 330 11.96 15.83 -9.80
CA THR A 330 11.16 15.22 -10.86
C THR A 330 11.96 14.19 -11.61
N ILE A 331 11.34 13.05 -11.92
CA ILE A 331 11.87 12.03 -12.82
C ILE A 331 10.96 11.91 -14.04
N GLN A 332 11.55 11.71 -15.22
CA GLN A 332 10.80 11.60 -16.47
C GLN A 332 11.38 10.47 -17.33
N PRO A 333 10.66 9.36 -17.54
CA PRO A 333 11.06 8.37 -18.53
C PRO A 333 10.98 8.97 -19.94
N LYS A 334 11.82 8.50 -20.85
CA LYS A 334 11.85 8.98 -22.24
C LYS A 334 10.46 8.90 -22.90
N GLY A 335 9.95 10.05 -23.32
CA GLY A 335 8.66 10.16 -24.01
C GLY A 335 7.42 10.06 -23.11
N GLY A 336 7.61 9.92 -21.80
CA GLY A 336 6.51 9.82 -20.83
C GLY A 336 6.21 11.12 -20.10
N GLY A 337 5.20 11.05 -19.23
CA GLY A 337 4.84 12.09 -18.27
C GLY A 337 5.94 12.34 -17.23
N VAL A 338 5.79 13.41 -16.46
CA VAL A 338 6.77 13.81 -15.45
C VAL A 338 6.27 13.41 -14.08
N LEU A 339 7.02 12.58 -13.36
CA LEU A 339 6.73 12.28 -11.96
C LEU A 339 7.41 13.29 -11.06
N ALA A 340 6.67 13.88 -10.14
CA ALA A 340 7.18 14.79 -9.12
C ALA A 340 7.13 14.14 -7.74
N TYR A 341 8.24 14.24 -7.01
CA TYR A 341 8.39 13.71 -5.67
C TYR A 341 8.87 14.78 -4.70
N ALA A 342 8.24 14.86 -3.54
CA ALA A 342 8.70 15.70 -2.44
C ALA A 342 9.19 14.83 -1.28
N PHE A 343 10.42 15.07 -0.86
CA PHE A 343 11.05 14.36 0.25
C PHE A 343 11.50 15.34 1.32
N HIS A 344 11.49 14.90 2.57
CA HIS A 344 12.26 15.53 3.65
C HIS A 344 12.85 14.49 4.61
N GLY A 345 13.92 14.86 5.31
CA GLY A 345 14.66 13.99 6.23
C GLY A 345 16.12 13.79 5.81
N GLY A 346 16.64 12.59 6.07
CA GLY A 346 18.02 12.21 5.74
C GLY A 346 18.11 10.94 4.90
N ALA A 347 19.33 10.58 4.49
CA ALA A 347 19.59 9.45 3.59
C ALA A 347 18.99 8.10 4.03
N ASN A 348 18.89 7.85 5.35
CA ASN A 348 18.42 6.56 5.91
C ASN A 348 17.04 6.64 6.57
N THR A 349 16.54 7.85 6.78
CA THR A 349 15.27 8.11 7.47
C THR A 349 14.65 9.34 6.83
N TYR A 350 13.83 9.12 5.81
CA TYR A 350 13.14 10.16 5.08
C TYR A 350 11.66 9.84 4.94
N ARG A 351 10.90 10.87 4.59
CA ARG A 351 9.50 10.78 4.23
C ARG A 351 9.32 11.22 2.79
N GLU A 352 8.46 10.51 2.09
CA GLU A 352 7.86 10.95 0.83
C GLU A 352 6.52 11.61 1.14
N ASP A 353 6.39 12.92 0.90
CA ASP A 353 5.13 13.65 1.11
C ASP A 353 4.29 13.77 -0.16
N LEU A 354 4.93 13.60 -1.32
CA LEU A 354 4.31 13.74 -2.63
C LEU A 354 4.88 12.69 -3.57
N ARG A 355 3.97 12.08 -4.33
CA ARG A 355 4.23 11.39 -5.59
C ARG A 355 3.10 11.71 -6.56
N LEU A 356 3.44 12.40 -7.65
CA LEU A 356 2.46 12.98 -8.57
C LEU A 356 2.91 12.82 -10.02
N LEU A 357 2.07 12.18 -10.84
CA LEU A 357 2.27 12.08 -12.28
C LEU A 357 1.64 13.29 -12.99
N LEU A 358 2.44 14.01 -13.75
CA LEU A 358 2.06 15.19 -14.54
C LEU A 358 2.10 14.86 -16.04
N PRO A 359 1.26 15.51 -16.88
CA PRO A 359 1.44 15.50 -18.31
C PRO A 359 2.80 16.08 -18.69
N ALA A 360 3.45 15.55 -19.72
CA ALA A 360 4.76 16.02 -20.14
C ALA A 360 4.72 17.47 -20.63
N ALA A 361 3.61 17.85 -21.30
CA ALA A 361 3.36 19.20 -21.76
C ALA A 361 3.20 20.16 -20.56
N GLY A 362 4.00 21.23 -20.55
CA GLY A 362 3.93 22.28 -19.52
C GLY A 362 4.40 21.88 -18.12
N ALA A 363 4.87 20.65 -17.87
CA ALA A 363 5.32 20.22 -16.53
C ALA A 363 6.41 21.13 -15.93
N GLY A 364 7.28 21.69 -16.77
CA GLY A 364 8.31 22.64 -16.37
C GLY A 364 7.76 23.97 -15.83
N GLU A 365 6.58 24.37 -16.29
CA GLU A 365 5.93 25.67 -16.04
C GLU A 365 4.82 25.56 -14.98
N ARG A 366 4.53 24.34 -14.53
CA ARG A 366 3.55 24.10 -13.48
C ARG A 366 4.14 24.43 -12.10
N PRO A 367 3.41 25.17 -11.24
CA PRO A 367 3.66 25.14 -9.81
C PRO A 367 3.32 23.77 -9.26
N ILE A 368 4.02 23.32 -8.21
CA ILE A 368 3.74 22.05 -7.55
C ILE A 368 3.52 22.34 -6.07
N ALA A 369 2.46 21.78 -5.51
CA ALA A 369 2.14 21.92 -4.09
C ALA A 369 1.81 20.55 -3.50
N TRP A 370 2.03 20.38 -2.21
CA TRP A 370 1.66 19.17 -1.49
C TRP A 370 1.30 19.47 -0.04
N ARG A 371 0.49 18.59 0.54
CA ARG A 371 -0.01 18.71 1.90
C ARG A 371 0.93 17.96 2.85
N MET A 372 1.34 18.62 3.92
CA MET A 372 2.24 18.04 4.91
C MET A 372 1.47 17.18 5.91
N ARG A 373 2.09 16.08 6.31
CA ARG A 373 1.64 15.24 7.41
C ARG A 373 2.46 15.54 8.67
N ALA A 374 1.92 15.23 9.84
CA ALA A 374 2.61 15.46 11.11
C ALA A 374 3.85 14.55 11.22
N GLU A 375 4.91 15.03 11.87
CA GLU A 375 6.11 14.22 12.10
C GLU A 375 5.81 12.96 12.94
N GLY A 376 6.41 11.84 12.55
CA GLY A 376 6.32 10.56 13.29
C GLY A 376 4.93 9.92 13.32
N LYS A 377 3.93 10.48 12.63
CA LYS A 377 2.57 9.95 12.52
C LYS A 377 1.98 10.20 11.12
N ASP A 378 0.86 9.54 10.84
CA ASP A 378 0.08 9.77 9.63
C ASP A 378 -1.05 10.80 9.80
N ASP A 379 -0.95 11.61 10.86
CA ASP A 379 -1.92 12.66 11.15
C ASP A 379 -1.83 13.76 10.07
N ARG A 380 -2.99 14.10 9.50
CA ARG A 380 -3.12 15.14 8.47
C ARG A 380 -2.94 16.51 9.12
N THR A 381 -2.12 17.38 8.51
CA THR A 381 -2.02 18.79 8.90
C THR A 381 -2.67 19.70 7.86
N ASP A 382 -2.90 20.95 8.22
CA ASP A 382 -3.32 21.98 7.28
C ASP A 382 -2.15 22.61 6.51
N GLN A 383 -0.91 22.26 6.81
CA GLN A 383 0.26 22.85 6.17
C GLN A 383 0.41 22.38 4.72
N VAL A 384 0.76 23.33 3.85
CA VAL A 384 1.02 23.10 2.42
C VAL A 384 2.33 23.77 2.06
N VAL A 385 3.19 23.04 1.36
CA VAL A 385 4.37 23.59 0.69
C VAL A 385 4.02 23.80 -0.77
N VAL A 386 4.42 24.95 -1.31
CA VAL A 386 4.16 25.34 -2.70
C VAL A 386 5.48 25.75 -3.34
N VAL A 387 5.81 25.19 -4.49
CA VAL A 387 7.02 25.52 -5.26
C VAL A 387 6.62 26.05 -6.63
N GLY A 388 7.06 27.26 -6.94
CA GLY A 388 6.84 27.87 -8.25
C GLY A 388 7.81 27.37 -9.32
N PRO A 389 7.45 27.40 -10.61
CA PRO A 389 8.41 27.29 -11.70
C PRO A 389 9.38 28.50 -11.76
N PRO A 390 10.49 28.41 -12.52
CA PRO A 390 11.35 29.57 -12.79
C PRO A 390 10.55 30.78 -13.30
N GLY A 391 10.91 31.98 -12.84
CA GLY A 391 10.22 33.23 -13.22
C GLY A 391 8.97 33.55 -12.40
N THR A 392 8.59 32.71 -11.43
CA THR A 392 7.48 33.00 -10.51
C THR A 392 7.81 34.19 -9.60
N ALA A 393 6.98 35.23 -9.65
CA ALA A 393 7.02 36.36 -8.73
C ALA A 393 5.96 36.24 -7.62
N ARG A 394 4.85 35.54 -7.89
CA ARG A 394 3.75 35.35 -6.94
C ARG A 394 3.04 34.01 -7.17
N LEU A 395 2.59 33.39 -6.09
CA LEU A 395 1.75 32.20 -6.06
C LEU A 395 0.36 32.57 -5.50
N SER A 396 -0.71 32.01 -6.06
CA SER A 396 -2.07 32.18 -5.52
C SER A 396 -2.19 31.65 -4.09
N LEU A 397 -1.43 30.60 -3.78
CA LEU A 397 -1.28 29.99 -2.46
C LEU A 397 0.12 30.29 -1.93
N GLY A 398 0.24 30.85 -0.73
CA GLY A 398 1.52 31.19 -0.10
C GLY A 398 2.09 32.58 -0.46
N GLY A 399 1.54 33.29 -1.46
CA GLY A 399 1.94 34.67 -1.75
C GLY A 399 3.27 34.77 -2.50
N VAL A 400 4.22 35.56 -2.00
CA VAL A 400 5.53 35.75 -2.65
C VAL A 400 6.46 34.60 -2.22
N PRO A 401 7.03 33.83 -3.16
CA PRO A 401 7.96 32.77 -2.82
C PRO A 401 9.27 33.33 -2.22
N ASP A 402 9.95 32.49 -1.44
CA ASP A 402 11.29 32.76 -0.92
C ASP A 402 12.34 32.74 -2.05
N ALA A 403 13.60 33.01 -1.70
CA ALA A 403 14.71 33.00 -2.65
C ALA A 403 14.96 31.62 -3.31
N ALA A 404 14.47 30.53 -2.69
CA ALA A 404 14.54 29.19 -3.27
C ALA A 404 13.35 28.90 -4.20
N GLY A 405 12.33 29.76 -4.24
CA GLY A 405 11.14 29.60 -5.07
C GLY A 405 9.97 28.89 -4.39
N ALA A 406 10.00 28.75 -3.07
CA ALA A 406 8.95 28.09 -2.30
C ALA A 406 8.15 29.06 -1.42
N ALA A 407 6.90 28.70 -1.12
CA ALA A 407 6.07 29.37 -0.13
C ALA A 407 5.37 28.33 0.75
N PHE A 408 5.14 28.69 2.00
CA PHE A 408 4.45 27.87 2.99
C PHE A 408 3.11 28.50 3.32
N THR A 409 2.07 27.69 3.41
CA THR A 409 0.72 28.19 3.69
C THR A 409 -0.12 27.14 4.42
N THR A 410 -1.36 27.50 4.76
CA THR A 410 -2.33 26.57 5.33
C THR A 410 -3.53 26.41 4.41
N LEU A 411 -4.06 25.20 4.35
CA LEU A 411 -5.21 24.83 3.55
C LEU A 411 -5.99 23.73 4.29
N PRO A 412 -7.33 23.81 4.40
CA PRO A 412 -8.13 22.79 5.06
C PRO A 412 -7.79 21.38 4.55
N THR A 413 -7.75 20.41 5.46
CA THR A 413 -7.25 19.04 5.19
C THR A 413 -8.09 18.27 4.17
N SER A 414 -9.32 18.71 3.90
CA SER A 414 -10.29 18.06 3.02
C SER A 414 -10.87 18.98 1.93
N GLY A 415 -10.14 20.00 1.49
CA GLY A 415 -10.58 20.91 0.43
C GLY A 415 -9.83 20.73 -0.89
N ASP A 416 -10.54 20.91 -2.01
CA ASP A 416 -9.90 21.10 -3.31
C ASP A 416 -9.25 22.48 -3.34
N ALA A 417 -8.05 22.57 -3.92
CA ALA A 417 -7.38 23.83 -4.16
C ALA A 417 -6.55 23.76 -5.43
N THR A 418 -6.26 24.92 -6.00
CA THR A 418 -5.37 25.05 -7.16
C THR A 418 -4.35 26.14 -6.85
N VAL A 419 -3.08 25.82 -7.07
CA VAL A 419 -2.01 26.81 -7.07
C VAL A 419 -1.84 27.35 -8.49
N THR A 420 -1.76 28.67 -8.61
CA THR A 420 -1.42 29.39 -9.85
C THR A 420 -0.15 30.19 -9.62
N ALA A 421 0.82 30.05 -10.52
CA ALA A 421 2.04 30.85 -10.54
C ALA A 421 1.88 32.05 -11.48
N TYR A 422 2.33 33.21 -11.03
CA TYR A 422 2.29 34.47 -11.77
C TYR A 422 3.70 35.04 -11.94
N ALA A 423 3.98 35.58 -13.12
CA ALA A 423 5.18 36.35 -13.39
C ALA A 423 5.09 37.77 -12.79
N ALA A 424 6.19 38.52 -12.85
CA ALA A 424 6.27 39.88 -12.26
C ALA A 424 5.31 40.89 -12.91
N ASP A 425 4.97 40.69 -14.19
CA ASP A 425 3.98 41.50 -14.91
C ASP A 425 2.52 41.10 -14.62
N GLY A 426 2.31 40.08 -13.77
CA GLY A 426 1.00 39.56 -13.40
C GLY A 426 0.44 38.51 -14.36
N SER A 427 1.14 38.14 -15.43
CA SER A 427 0.73 37.06 -16.34
C SER A 427 0.79 35.69 -15.65
N VAL A 428 -0.08 34.76 -16.07
CA VAL A 428 -0.11 33.39 -15.55
C VAL A 428 0.97 32.57 -16.23
N ILE A 429 1.82 31.92 -15.43
CA ILE A 429 2.83 30.96 -15.90
C ILE A 429 2.21 29.56 -16.00
N GLY A 430 1.48 29.15 -14.98
CA GLY A 430 0.86 27.83 -14.93
C GLY A 430 0.00 27.63 -13.70
N ALA A 431 -0.83 26.58 -13.73
CA ALA A 431 -1.68 26.20 -12.62
C ALA A 431 -1.70 24.68 -12.44
N THR A 432 -1.82 24.24 -11.19
CA THR A 432 -1.87 22.82 -10.81
C THR A 432 -2.76 22.64 -9.58
N PRO A 433 -3.65 21.64 -9.57
CA PRO A 433 -4.37 21.25 -8.36
C PRO A 433 -3.41 20.86 -7.22
N VAL A 434 -3.78 21.18 -5.99
CA VAL A 434 -3.10 20.65 -4.80
C VAL A 434 -3.62 19.22 -4.57
N PRO A 435 -2.78 18.18 -4.67
CA PRO A 435 -3.23 16.81 -4.50
C PRO A 435 -3.76 16.60 -3.07
N PRO A 436 -4.79 15.77 -2.89
CA PRO A 436 -5.23 15.37 -1.57
C PRO A 436 -4.16 14.50 -0.89
N PHE A 437 -4.31 14.26 0.40
CA PHE A 437 -3.46 13.27 1.08
C PHE A 437 -3.62 11.89 0.45
N GLU A 438 -2.52 11.35 -0.07
CA GLU A 438 -2.47 9.98 -0.56
C GLU A 438 -2.53 9.00 0.60
N THR A 439 -3.49 8.08 0.58
CA THR A 439 -3.68 7.08 1.64
C THR A 439 -3.15 5.70 1.28
N ASP A 440 -2.68 5.51 0.05
CA ASP A 440 -2.21 4.23 -0.48
C ASP A 440 -0.92 4.45 -1.28
N SER A 441 0.22 4.16 -0.67
CA SER A 441 1.54 4.27 -1.30
C SER A 441 1.98 2.99 -2.03
N GLY A 442 1.13 1.97 -2.13
CA GLY A 442 1.54 0.68 -2.66
C GLY A 442 1.46 0.55 -4.18
N GLY A 443 0.54 1.28 -4.84
CA GLY A 443 0.38 1.28 -6.30
C GLY A 443 1.43 2.12 -7.04
N LEU A 444 1.41 2.13 -8.38
CA LEU A 444 2.30 3.01 -9.15
C LEU A 444 1.85 4.48 -9.01
N PRO A 445 2.78 5.45 -9.01
CA PRO A 445 2.44 6.86 -9.10
C PRO A 445 1.52 7.14 -10.29
N GLY A 446 0.36 7.73 -10.05
CA GLY A 446 -0.61 8.07 -11.09
C GLY A 446 -1.57 6.96 -11.51
N ASP A 447 -1.54 5.79 -10.87
CA ASP A 447 -2.63 4.80 -10.99
C ASP A 447 -3.94 5.36 -10.40
N ASP A 448 -3.86 5.97 -9.20
CA ASP A 448 -4.97 6.70 -8.57
C ASP A 448 -5.10 8.11 -9.18
N LEU A 449 -6.34 8.57 -9.37
CA LEU A 449 -6.65 9.95 -9.74
C LEU A 449 -6.06 10.98 -8.76
N LYS A 450 -5.85 10.61 -7.49
CA LYS A 450 -5.23 11.48 -6.48
C LYS A 450 -3.73 11.71 -6.72
N THR A 451 -3.07 10.82 -7.45
CA THR A 451 -1.63 10.87 -7.73
C THR A 451 -1.33 11.18 -9.19
N ARG A 452 -2.31 11.67 -9.96
CA ARG A 452 -2.08 12.22 -11.30
C ARG A 452 -2.84 13.50 -11.57
N ILE A 453 -2.26 14.32 -12.44
CA ILE A 453 -2.97 15.39 -13.13
C ILE A 453 -3.21 14.94 -14.57
N VAL A 454 -4.46 15.00 -15.01
CA VAL A 454 -4.85 14.77 -16.41
C VAL A 454 -5.59 16.00 -16.91
N GLU A 455 -5.32 16.39 -18.15
CA GLU A 455 -6.05 17.45 -18.85
C GLU A 455 -7.27 16.91 -19.59
#